data_AF-A0A821NVT5-F1
#
_entry.id   AF-A0A821NVT5-F1
#
_cell.length_a   1.000
_cell.length_b   1.000
_cell.length_c   1.000
_cell.angle_alpha   90.00
_cell.angle_beta   90.00
_cell.angle_gamma   90.00
#
_symmetry.space_group_name_H-M   'P 1'
#
loop_
_entity.id
_entity.type
_entity.pdbx_description
1 polymer ?
#
loop_
_entity_poly.entity_id
_entity_poly.type
_entity_poly.pdbx_seq_one_letter_code
_entity_poly.pdbx_strand_id
1 'polypeptide(L)'
;ISLIDDSDESIIHSSEQFTYLSIRDCKNKFNIYLLYSTRPKNQTKNYAIHIDIYEKVSLSHRGSFLYPIIFPFLPVYRVAYKVDIPRKNENMKNCSNSPCIHGKCIMYLNNQQNSSFCQCYRGWSGRYCIFPHTSMCSSDSLYIGISALNRSVCICPVNKFGYRCLLTNTICEMDKNLTCQNGGQCIPASAYMISDKNFICICPKGYTGDQCEIVEKKIILSFENDIVLSQSIFIHFIQMINNNPSMTTTTFRIIPFTQQLLTIYWSRPFHLIFIELLNKIYYLAVIEKNYERSTTITKMISSSNRCAHINELFNETFVKMHIIRRIKYYHLPCQNYSSNISCFYDESHICLCYDYGQKRLANCLDFNHNMKFDCLGQSVCENEGKCFQDAPDCPQKSTCICPSCFYGIRCQFSSSRFGLSLDPIIGYHIQPHASLMHQPNIVKITLTLTIIFMIVGFTNGILALITFNNKTICEVGCGLYLLGSSITTLLTTIIFGLKFCILLLAQMALINNRLLLQIQCLSLDFILRACLNIDQWLNACVTMERVITIIKATHFPKAKRRQT
;
A
#
# COMPACT_ATOMS: atom_id res chain seq x y z
N ILE A 1 14.13 -7.83 -22.57
CA ILE A 1 13.38 -8.05 -23.83
C ILE A 1 14.28 -8.83 -24.76
N SER A 2 13.80 -9.93 -25.32
CA SER A 2 14.58 -10.86 -26.14
C SER A 2 13.80 -11.28 -27.38
N LEU A 3 14.52 -11.46 -28.49
CA LEU A 3 14.02 -12.18 -29.66
C LEU A 3 14.42 -13.65 -29.51
N ILE A 4 13.43 -14.52 -29.40
CA ILE A 4 13.62 -15.96 -29.20
C ILE A 4 13.06 -16.76 -30.37
N ASP A 5 13.58 -17.97 -30.56
CA ASP A 5 12.99 -18.97 -31.46
C ASP A 5 12.22 -20.06 -30.68
N ASP A 6 11.50 -20.90 -31.42
CA ASP A 6 10.73 -22.03 -30.92
C ASP A 6 11.53 -23.34 -30.82
N SER A 7 12.85 -23.27 -30.97
CA SER A 7 13.73 -24.44 -30.90
C SER A 7 13.79 -25.05 -29.50
N ASP A 8 14.16 -26.33 -29.38
CA ASP A 8 14.32 -26.99 -28.09
C ASP A 8 15.46 -26.40 -27.24
N GLU A 9 16.43 -25.77 -27.89
CA GLU A 9 17.50 -25.01 -27.23
C GLU A 9 17.03 -23.62 -26.76
N SER A 10 15.87 -23.15 -27.23
CA SER A 10 15.25 -21.85 -26.89
C SER A 10 16.24 -20.68 -26.99
N ILE A 11 16.81 -20.50 -28.18
CA ILE A 11 17.95 -19.62 -28.39
C ILE A 11 17.51 -18.15 -28.37
N ILE A 12 18.26 -17.33 -27.65
CA ILE A 12 18.10 -15.87 -27.68
C ILE A 12 18.92 -15.29 -28.84
N HIS A 13 18.26 -14.80 -29.89
CA HIS A 13 18.95 -14.21 -31.05
C HIS A 13 19.56 -12.85 -30.72
N SER A 14 18.80 -12.01 -30.01
CA SER A 14 19.24 -10.72 -29.49
C SER A 14 18.42 -10.37 -28.27
N SER A 15 18.99 -9.55 -27.39
CA SER A 15 18.32 -9.12 -26.17
C SER A 15 18.73 -7.71 -25.78
N GLU A 16 17.76 -6.94 -25.32
CA GLU A 16 17.91 -5.59 -24.83
C GLU A 16 17.33 -5.47 -23.41
N GLN A 17 17.98 -4.67 -22.57
CA GLN A 17 17.63 -4.48 -21.17
C GLN A 17 17.68 -3.00 -20.81
N PHE A 18 16.66 -2.51 -20.11
CA PHE A 18 16.62 -1.15 -19.59
C PHE A 18 15.86 -1.12 -18.25
N THR A 19 16.12 -0.09 -17.45
CA THR A 19 15.41 0.13 -16.18
C THR A 19 14.27 1.11 -16.40
N TYR A 20 13.07 0.73 -15.96
CA TYR A 20 11.88 1.58 -15.98
C TYR A 20 11.55 2.09 -14.57
N LEU A 21 11.31 3.40 -14.44
CA LEU A 21 10.80 4.04 -13.23
C LEU A 21 9.59 4.91 -13.56
N SER A 22 8.44 4.64 -12.94
CA SER A 22 7.17 5.33 -13.24
C SER A 22 7.25 6.85 -13.10
N ILE A 23 8.02 7.36 -12.14
CA ILE A 23 8.17 8.80 -11.89
C ILE A 23 8.77 9.54 -13.11
N ARG A 24 9.64 8.88 -13.86
CA ARG A 24 10.37 9.45 -15.01
C ARG A 24 9.86 8.96 -16.35
N ASP A 25 9.67 7.65 -16.47
CA ASP A 25 9.58 6.94 -17.74
C ASP A 25 8.16 6.72 -18.25
N CYS A 26 7.17 7.01 -17.43
CA CYS A 26 5.79 6.66 -17.72
C CYS A 26 5.21 7.38 -18.97
N LYS A 27 5.75 8.55 -19.34
CA LYS A 27 5.40 9.24 -20.59
C LYS A 27 6.32 8.88 -21.77
N ASN A 28 7.37 8.11 -21.53
CA ASN A 28 8.39 7.81 -22.53
C ASN A 28 7.97 6.61 -23.39
N LYS A 29 8.32 6.67 -24.68
CA LYS A 29 8.22 5.55 -25.60
C LYS A 29 9.60 4.93 -25.77
N PHE A 30 9.69 3.62 -25.60
CA PHE A 30 10.94 2.87 -25.71
C PHE A 30 11.05 2.23 -27.09
N ASN A 31 12.04 2.67 -27.87
CA ASN A 31 12.33 2.12 -29.19
C ASN A 31 13.49 1.12 -29.07
N ILE A 32 13.25 -0.13 -29.45
CA ILE A 32 14.19 -1.23 -29.23
C ILE A 32 14.38 -1.98 -30.54
N TYR A 33 15.64 -2.20 -30.91
CA TYR A 33 16.01 -2.91 -32.13
C TYR A 33 16.48 -4.32 -31.77
N LEU A 34 15.74 -5.33 -32.21
CA LEU A 34 16.11 -6.73 -32.06
C LEU A 34 16.56 -7.28 -33.41
N LEU A 35 17.68 -8.01 -33.40
CA LEU A 35 18.31 -8.58 -34.58
C LEU A 35 18.27 -10.11 -34.54
N TYR A 36 18.07 -10.72 -35.70
CA TYR A 36 18.29 -12.16 -35.88
C TYR A 36 19.79 -12.47 -35.85
N SER A 37 20.15 -13.62 -35.29
CA SER A 37 21.56 -14.03 -35.17
C SER A 37 22.22 -14.34 -36.52
N THR A 38 21.44 -14.78 -37.51
CA THR A 38 21.92 -15.09 -38.86
C THR A 38 21.21 -14.24 -39.91
N ARG A 39 21.90 -13.95 -41.01
CA ARG A 39 21.33 -13.33 -42.22
C ARG A 39 21.71 -14.20 -43.42
N PRO A 40 20.75 -14.87 -44.10
CA PRO A 40 19.31 -14.87 -43.82
C PRO A 40 18.95 -15.61 -42.52
N LYS A 41 17.80 -15.28 -41.95
CA LYS A 41 17.21 -16.01 -40.82
C LYS A 41 16.65 -17.35 -41.30
N ASN A 42 16.52 -18.32 -40.38
CA ASN A 42 16.00 -19.62 -40.72
C ASN A 42 14.47 -19.56 -40.90
N GLN A 43 13.99 -19.89 -42.09
CA GLN A 43 12.56 -19.83 -42.42
C GLN A 43 11.74 -20.96 -41.78
N THR A 44 12.38 -22.03 -41.32
CA THR A 44 11.68 -23.17 -40.70
C THR A 44 11.32 -22.93 -39.23
N LYS A 45 11.83 -21.86 -38.62
CA LYS A 45 11.64 -21.54 -37.20
C LYS A 45 10.60 -20.44 -37.03
N ASN A 46 9.83 -20.53 -35.95
CA ASN A 46 8.98 -19.44 -35.52
C ASN A 46 9.73 -18.55 -34.53
N TYR A 47 9.49 -17.25 -34.64
CA TYR A 47 10.14 -16.26 -33.80
C TYR A 47 9.13 -15.51 -32.97
N ALA A 48 9.52 -15.13 -31.75
CA ALA A 48 8.69 -14.33 -30.86
C ALA A 48 9.52 -13.34 -30.07
N ILE A 49 8.89 -12.23 -29.69
CA ILE A 49 9.44 -11.25 -28.76
C ILE A 49 9.00 -11.66 -27.36
N HIS A 50 9.98 -11.95 -26.52
CA HIS A 50 9.82 -12.32 -25.13
C HIS A 50 10.19 -11.13 -24.24
N ILE A 51 9.31 -10.73 -23.32
CA ILE A 51 9.51 -9.59 -22.43
C ILE A 51 9.40 -10.08 -20.99
N ASP A 52 10.54 -10.15 -20.31
CA ASP A 52 10.59 -10.38 -18.87
C ASP A 52 10.67 -9.08 -18.08
N ILE A 53 10.04 -9.10 -16.91
CA ILE A 53 10.04 -7.99 -15.97
C ILE A 53 10.56 -8.48 -14.62
N TYR A 54 11.59 -7.79 -14.11
CA TYR A 54 12.22 -8.09 -12.84
C TYR A 54 12.28 -6.84 -11.96
N GLU A 55 12.19 -7.04 -10.65
CA GLU A 55 12.47 -6.00 -9.67
C GLU A 55 13.99 -5.78 -9.57
N LYS A 56 14.46 -4.58 -9.89
CA LYS A 56 15.90 -4.31 -10.04
C LYS A 56 16.72 -4.52 -8.75
N VAL A 57 16.12 -4.29 -7.57
CA VAL A 57 16.80 -4.41 -6.27
C VAL A 57 16.87 -5.86 -5.79
N SER A 58 15.75 -6.59 -5.84
CA SER A 58 15.66 -7.97 -5.34
C SER A 58 15.95 -9.03 -6.40
N LEU A 59 16.02 -8.64 -7.67
CA LEU A 59 16.03 -9.52 -8.85
C LEU A 59 14.86 -10.52 -8.88
N SER A 60 13.78 -10.24 -8.15
CA SER A 60 12.58 -11.07 -8.19
C SER A 60 11.85 -10.90 -9.52
N HIS A 61 11.45 -12.03 -10.11
CA HIS A 61 10.63 -12.06 -11.32
C HIS A 61 9.22 -11.54 -10.99
N ARG A 62 8.67 -10.69 -11.86
CA ARG A 62 7.30 -10.16 -11.74
C ARG A 62 6.34 -10.74 -12.77
N GLY A 63 6.82 -11.05 -13.97
CA GLY A 63 6.00 -11.62 -15.03
C GLY A 63 6.68 -11.57 -16.38
N SER A 64 6.12 -12.31 -17.33
CA SER A 64 6.64 -12.40 -18.69
C SER A 64 5.51 -12.32 -19.72
N PHE A 65 5.83 -11.74 -20.87
CA PHE A 65 4.92 -11.58 -22.01
C PHE A 65 5.55 -12.19 -23.26
N LEU A 66 4.73 -12.81 -24.11
CA LEU A 66 5.15 -13.38 -25.38
C LEU A 66 4.36 -12.79 -26.54
N TYR A 67 5.05 -12.21 -27.52
CA TYR A 67 4.44 -11.64 -28.72
C TYR A 67 4.98 -12.34 -29.97
N PRO A 68 4.19 -13.17 -30.67
CA PRO A 68 4.65 -13.90 -31.84
C PRO A 68 4.91 -12.96 -33.04
N ILE A 69 5.90 -13.31 -33.87
CA ILE A 69 6.17 -12.63 -35.14
C ILE A 69 5.31 -13.27 -36.23
N ILE A 70 4.23 -12.58 -36.60
CA ILE A 70 3.22 -13.08 -37.55
C ILE A 70 3.75 -13.06 -39.00
N PHE A 71 4.61 -12.09 -39.34
CA PHE A 71 5.11 -11.90 -40.70
C PHE A 71 6.63 -12.11 -40.77
N PRO A 72 7.11 -13.36 -40.63
CA PRO A 72 8.53 -13.66 -40.63
C PRO A 72 9.17 -13.42 -42.00
N PHE A 73 8.44 -13.29 -43.11
CA PHE A 73 9.06 -12.98 -44.40
C PHE A 73 9.58 -11.53 -44.49
N LEU A 74 9.11 -10.61 -43.64
CA LEU A 74 9.55 -9.22 -43.69
C LEU A 74 11.01 -9.08 -43.22
N PRO A 75 11.84 -8.31 -43.94
CA PRO A 75 13.23 -8.06 -43.55
C PRO A 75 13.31 -7.19 -42.29
N VAL A 76 12.37 -6.24 -42.14
CA VAL A 76 12.20 -5.40 -40.96
C VAL A 76 10.73 -5.44 -40.57
N TYR A 77 10.43 -5.92 -39.36
CA TYR A 77 9.08 -5.97 -38.81
C TYR A 77 8.97 -5.02 -37.62
N ARG A 78 8.18 -3.95 -37.78
CA ARG A 78 7.96 -2.93 -36.74
C ARG A 78 6.66 -3.24 -36.01
N VAL A 79 6.74 -3.36 -34.70
CA VAL A 79 5.59 -3.65 -33.82
C VAL A 79 5.60 -2.68 -32.64
N ALA A 80 4.40 -2.35 -32.15
CA ALA A 80 4.21 -1.50 -30.99
C ALA A 80 3.24 -2.19 -30.02
N TYR A 81 3.68 -2.38 -28.78
CA TYR A 81 2.89 -3.03 -27.73
C TYR A 81 2.83 -2.12 -26.50
N LYS A 82 1.64 -2.07 -25.88
CA LYS A 82 1.47 -1.54 -24.52
C LYS A 82 1.63 -2.71 -23.56
N VAL A 83 2.67 -2.66 -22.73
CA VAL A 83 2.99 -3.72 -21.75
C VAL A 83 2.68 -3.19 -20.36
N ASP A 84 1.75 -3.83 -19.68
CA ASP A 84 1.41 -3.48 -18.31
C ASP A 84 2.32 -4.24 -17.33
N ILE A 85 2.88 -3.54 -16.35
CA ILE A 85 3.80 -4.13 -15.37
C ILE A 85 2.99 -4.90 -14.31
N PRO A 86 3.15 -6.23 -14.19
CA PRO A 86 2.35 -7.05 -13.30
C PRO A 86 2.73 -6.88 -11.83
N ARG A 87 1.80 -7.30 -10.96
CA ARG A 87 1.97 -7.24 -9.50
C ARG A 87 2.79 -8.42 -8.99
N LYS A 88 3.48 -8.20 -7.87
CA LYS A 88 4.30 -9.21 -7.17
C LYS A 88 3.52 -10.47 -6.74
N ASN A 89 2.19 -10.39 -6.59
CA ASN A 89 1.34 -11.44 -6.00
C ASN A 89 0.22 -11.88 -6.94
N GLU A 90 0.35 -11.77 -8.26
CA GLU A 90 -0.55 -12.56 -9.09
C GLU A 90 -0.19 -14.02 -8.85
N ASN A 91 -1.09 -14.73 -8.16
CA ASN A 91 -0.98 -16.16 -7.90
C ASN A 91 -0.60 -16.82 -9.22
N MET A 92 0.68 -17.22 -9.34
CA MET A 92 1.14 -18.01 -10.47
C MET A 92 0.24 -19.24 -10.48
N LYS A 93 -0.72 -19.26 -11.40
CA LYS A 93 -1.55 -20.44 -11.64
C LYS A 93 -0.58 -21.59 -11.87
N ASN A 94 -0.80 -22.70 -11.17
CA ASN A 94 0.05 -23.88 -11.32
C ASN A 94 0.04 -24.29 -12.80
N CYS A 95 1.23 -24.32 -13.40
CA CYS A 95 1.40 -24.88 -14.73
C CYS A 95 1.06 -26.37 -14.67
N SER A 96 -0.04 -26.79 -15.30
CA SER A 96 -0.48 -28.18 -15.18
C SER A 96 0.28 -29.14 -16.10
N ASN A 97 0.94 -28.67 -17.18
CA ASN A 97 1.28 -29.54 -18.32
C ASN A 97 2.70 -29.43 -18.92
N SER A 98 3.64 -28.64 -18.38
CA SER A 98 5.01 -28.54 -18.96
C SER A 98 6.08 -29.13 -18.03
N PRO A 99 6.84 -30.17 -18.44
CA PRO A 99 7.90 -30.75 -17.62
C PRO A 99 9.14 -29.86 -17.63
N CYS A 100 9.24 -28.96 -16.65
CA CYS A 100 10.48 -28.25 -16.36
C CYS A 100 11.32 -29.11 -15.40
N ILE A 101 12.41 -29.73 -15.87
CA ILE A 101 13.19 -30.65 -15.02
C ILE A 101 14.02 -29.86 -14.00
N HIS A 102 14.89 -28.97 -14.49
CA HIS A 102 15.75 -28.14 -13.66
C HIS A 102 15.38 -26.66 -13.76
N GLY A 103 14.11 -26.36 -13.51
CA GLY A 103 13.60 -25.00 -13.60
C GLY A 103 12.23 -24.83 -12.98
N LYS A 104 11.75 -23.59 -13.03
CA LYS A 104 10.41 -23.21 -12.60
C LYS A 104 9.54 -22.97 -13.82
N CYS A 105 8.32 -23.47 -13.79
CA CYS A 105 7.37 -23.13 -14.83
C CYS A 105 6.76 -21.75 -14.57
N ILE A 106 6.70 -20.94 -15.63
CA ILE A 106 6.13 -19.60 -15.61
C ILE A 106 5.12 -19.46 -16.74
N MET A 107 3.96 -18.90 -16.44
CA MET A 107 2.94 -18.59 -17.44
C MET A 107 3.14 -17.19 -18.03
N TYR A 108 2.83 -17.06 -19.32
CA TYR A 108 2.76 -15.76 -19.98
C TYR A 108 1.45 -15.05 -19.61
N LEU A 109 1.54 -13.76 -19.31
CA LEU A 109 0.41 -12.98 -18.81
C LEU A 109 -0.55 -12.50 -19.91
N ASN A 110 -0.07 -12.33 -21.14
CA ASN A 110 -0.89 -11.85 -22.26
C ASN A 110 -1.63 -12.96 -23.02
N ASN A 111 -1.40 -14.25 -22.73
CA ASN A 111 -1.93 -15.32 -23.57
C ASN A 111 -3.18 -15.97 -22.97
N GLN A 112 -4.28 -15.96 -23.74
CA GLN A 112 -5.55 -16.60 -23.39
C GLN A 112 -5.44 -18.14 -23.33
N GLN A 113 -4.42 -18.74 -23.97
CA GLN A 113 -4.23 -20.19 -24.04
C GLN A 113 -3.40 -20.78 -22.88
N ASN A 114 -3.15 -20.02 -21.80
CA ASN A 114 -2.31 -20.46 -20.67
C ASN A 114 -0.92 -20.96 -21.09
N SER A 115 -0.32 -20.40 -22.15
CA SER A 115 1.02 -20.79 -22.57
C SER A 115 2.04 -20.54 -21.46
N SER A 116 2.93 -21.51 -21.25
CA SER A 116 4.00 -21.43 -20.26
C SER A 116 5.38 -21.63 -20.87
N PHE A 117 6.41 -21.30 -20.10
CA PHE A 117 7.80 -21.60 -20.40
C PHE A 117 8.55 -21.99 -19.12
N CYS A 118 9.69 -22.65 -19.28
CA CYS A 118 10.55 -23.01 -18.16
C CYS A 118 11.63 -21.94 -17.94
N GLN A 119 11.65 -21.34 -16.75
CA GLN A 119 12.77 -20.54 -16.28
C GLN A 119 13.80 -21.48 -15.64
N CYS A 120 14.92 -21.69 -16.32
CA CYS A 120 15.94 -22.63 -15.88
C CYS A 120 16.74 -22.14 -14.69
N TYR A 121 17.13 -23.08 -13.83
CA TYR A 121 18.12 -22.81 -12.79
C TYR A 121 19.51 -22.60 -13.39
N ARG A 122 20.36 -21.92 -12.63
CA ARG A 122 21.75 -21.71 -13.01
C ARG A 122 22.42 -23.05 -13.28
N GLY A 123 23.07 -23.18 -14.43
CA GLY A 123 23.69 -24.44 -14.86
C GLY A 123 22.89 -25.19 -15.92
N TRP A 124 21.66 -24.77 -16.24
CA TRP A 124 20.76 -25.47 -17.16
C TRP A 124 20.20 -24.54 -18.24
N SER A 125 19.86 -25.11 -19.39
CA SER A 125 19.30 -24.40 -20.54
C SER A 125 18.36 -25.27 -21.37
N GLY A 126 17.73 -24.64 -22.37
CA GLY A 126 16.76 -25.26 -23.25
C GLY A 126 15.32 -25.05 -22.77
N ARG A 127 14.38 -25.33 -23.68
CA ARG A 127 12.93 -25.15 -23.51
C ARG A 127 12.39 -25.85 -22.26
N TYR A 128 12.99 -26.99 -21.88
CA TYR A 128 12.61 -27.81 -20.73
C TYR A 128 13.70 -27.87 -19.63
N CYS A 129 14.76 -27.06 -19.74
CA CYS A 129 15.88 -27.02 -18.79
C CYS A 129 16.61 -28.36 -18.63
N ILE A 130 16.92 -29.01 -19.76
CA ILE A 130 17.54 -30.35 -19.82
C ILE A 130 19.03 -30.26 -20.10
N PHE A 131 19.47 -29.24 -20.84
CA PHE A 131 20.86 -29.17 -21.29
C PHE A 131 21.74 -28.53 -20.22
N PRO A 132 22.86 -29.16 -19.82
CA PRO A 132 23.81 -28.55 -18.91
C PRO A 132 24.57 -27.43 -19.63
N HIS A 133 24.76 -26.30 -18.94
CA HIS A 133 25.47 -25.13 -19.48
C HIS A 133 26.21 -24.37 -18.38
N THR A 134 27.47 -24.00 -18.63
CA THR A 134 28.30 -23.25 -17.69
C THR A 134 27.97 -21.75 -17.74
N SER A 135 27.25 -21.25 -16.74
CA SER A 135 26.88 -19.83 -16.68
C SER A 135 28.12 -18.94 -16.50
N MET A 136 28.32 -17.96 -17.40
CA MET A 136 29.40 -16.97 -17.30
C MET A 136 29.00 -15.70 -16.53
N CYS A 137 27.80 -15.67 -15.96
CA CYS A 137 27.29 -14.55 -15.18
C CYS A 137 27.97 -14.46 -13.80
N SER A 138 28.01 -13.27 -13.19
CA SER A 138 28.46 -13.07 -11.81
C SER A 138 27.64 -13.89 -10.80
N SER A 139 28.20 -14.15 -9.61
CA SER A 139 27.56 -15.01 -8.59
C SER A 139 26.22 -14.46 -8.12
N ASP A 140 26.11 -13.15 -7.99
CA ASP A 140 24.94 -12.38 -7.50
C ASP A 140 23.99 -11.89 -8.60
N SER A 141 24.20 -12.33 -9.84
CA SER A 141 23.38 -11.96 -10.99
C SER A 141 22.44 -13.10 -11.41
N LEU A 142 21.34 -12.73 -12.09
CA LEU A 142 20.36 -13.70 -12.55
C LEU A 142 20.70 -14.14 -13.99
N TYR A 143 20.77 -15.44 -14.22
CA TYR A 143 20.93 -16.03 -15.55
C TYR A 143 19.54 -16.21 -16.21
N ILE A 144 19.37 -15.70 -17.43
CA ILE A 144 18.12 -15.83 -18.19
C ILE A 144 18.20 -16.98 -19.20
N GLY A 145 19.33 -17.12 -19.90
CA GLY A 145 19.45 -18.08 -20.98
C GLY A 145 20.72 -17.89 -21.81
N ILE A 146 20.74 -18.54 -22.98
CA ILE A 146 21.89 -18.57 -23.89
C ILE A 146 21.55 -17.82 -25.17
N SER A 147 22.49 -16.99 -25.63
CA SER A 147 22.40 -16.35 -26.93
C SER A 147 22.86 -17.27 -28.06
N ALA A 148 22.51 -16.93 -29.31
CA ALA A 148 22.95 -17.67 -30.48
C ALA A 148 24.49 -17.79 -30.65
N LEU A 149 25.27 -16.99 -29.93
CA LEU A 149 26.73 -17.05 -29.89
C LEU A 149 27.27 -17.87 -28.70
N ASN A 150 26.41 -18.70 -28.10
CA ASN A 150 26.68 -19.47 -26.89
C ASN A 150 27.16 -18.60 -25.70
N ARG A 151 26.62 -17.38 -25.58
CA ARG A 151 26.93 -16.47 -24.47
C ARG A 151 25.78 -16.43 -23.48
N SER A 152 26.08 -16.45 -22.19
CA SER A 152 25.09 -16.27 -21.14
C SER A 152 24.47 -14.87 -21.20
N VAL A 153 23.14 -14.79 -21.12
CA VAL A 153 22.40 -13.54 -20.96
C VAL A 153 22.10 -13.36 -19.48
N CYS A 154 22.64 -12.29 -18.88
CA CYS A 154 22.60 -12.04 -17.44
C CYS A 154 21.80 -10.77 -17.12
N ILE A 155 21.10 -10.74 -15.98
CA ILE A 155 20.52 -9.53 -15.39
C ILE A 155 21.35 -9.13 -14.20
N CYS A 156 21.85 -7.90 -14.25
CA CYS A 156 22.75 -7.38 -13.23
C CYS A 156 21.98 -6.75 -12.06
N PRO A 157 22.49 -6.88 -10.82
CA PRO A 157 22.00 -6.11 -9.68
C PRO A 157 22.21 -4.60 -9.90
N VAL A 158 21.66 -3.78 -8.99
CA VAL A 158 21.62 -2.30 -9.11
C VAL A 158 22.99 -1.70 -9.43
N ASN A 159 24.06 -2.13 -8.77
CA ASN A 159 25.40 -1.52 -8.89
C ASN A 159 26.32 -2.24 -9.88
N LYS A 160 25.82 -3.19 -10.67
CA LYS A 160 26.64 -3.93 -11.64
C LYS A 160 26.11 -3.80 -13.05
N PHE A 161 27.01 -3.91 -14.02
CA PHE A 161 26.69 -3.83 -15.44
C PHE A 161 27.64 -4.67 -16.29
N GLY A 162 27.42 -4.60 -17.61
CA GLY A 162 28.13 -5.39 -18.61
C GLY A 162 27.48 -6.76 -18.83
N TYR A 163 27.86 -7.43 -19.93
CA TYR A 163 27.22 -8.68 -20.37
C TYR A 163 27.24 -9.81 -19.33
N ARG A 164 28.25 -9.84 -18.46
CA ARG A 164 28.42 -10.84 -17.40
C ARG A 164 28.12 -10.31 -15.99
N CYS A 165 27.74 -9.04 -15.86
CA CYS A 165 27.53 -8.38 -14.58
C CYS A 165 28.76 -8.41 -13.64
N LEU A 166 29.97 -8.32 -14.20
CA LEU A 166 31.22 -8.31 -13.42
C LEU A 166 31.73 -6.88 -13.18
N LEU A 167 31.27 -5.90 -13.96
CA LEU A 167 31.67 -4.51 -13.82
C LEU A 167 30.78 -3.84 -12.78
N THR A 168 31.38 -3.04 -11.90
CA THR A 168 30.68 -2.26 -10.87
C THR A 168 30.56 -0.81 -11.29
N ASN A 169 29.40 -0.21 -11.02
CA ASN A 169 29.16 1.21 -11.22
C ASN A 169 29.33 1.93 -9.88
N THR A 170 30.37 2.76 -9.79
CA THR A 170 30.74 3.52 -8.58
C THR A 170 30.09 4.90 -8.52
N ILE A 171 29.28 5.29 -9.50
CA ILE A 171 28.70 6.64 -9.58
C ILE A 171 27.88 6.97 -8.33
N CYS A 172 27.10 6.02 -7.82
CA CYS A 172 26.32 6.18 -6.59
C CYS A 172 27.13 5.99 -5.30
N GLU A 173 28.40 5.55 -5.40
CA GLU A 173 29.33 5.39 -4.27
C GLU A 173 30.21 6.63 -4.08
N MET A 174 30.35 7.46 -5.14
CA MET A 174 30.93 8.80 -5.08
C MET A 174 30.06 9.71 -4.19
N ASP A 175 30.66 10.79 -3.65
CA ASP A 175 30.07 11.71 -2.67
C ASP A 175 28.53 11.84 -2.76
N LYS A 176 27.83 11.39 -1.71
CA LYS A 176 26.36 11.37 -1.64
C LYS A 176 25.73 12.75 -1.91
N ASN A 177 26.45 13.82 -1.58
CA ASN A 177 25.99 15.19 -1.80
C ASN A 177 26.08 15.64 -3.27
N LEU A 178 26.89 14.99 -4.10
CA LEU A 178 27.04 15.27 -5.53
C LEU A 178 26.06 14.48 -6.40
N THR A 179 25.54 13.34 -5.91
CA THR A 179 24.58 12.49 -6.62
C THR A 179 23.13 12.78 -6.21
N CYS A 180 22.72 12.28 -5.05
CA CYS A 180 21.36 12.44 -4.53
C CYS A 180 21.38 13.12 -3.16
N GLN A 181 21.02 14.40 -3.15
CA GLN A 181 20.95 15.23 -1.97
C GLN A 181 19.79 14.80 -1.05
N ASN A 182 19.78 15.35 0.18
CA ASN A 182 18.67 15.23 1.14
C ASN A 182 18.24 13.78 1.47
N GLY A 183 19.15 12.82 1.37
CA GLY A 183 18.86 11.40 1.63
C GLY A 183 18.14 10.67 0.49
N GLY A 184 18.21 11.20 -0.73
CA GLY A 184 17.75 10.51 -1.94
C GLY A 184 18.48 9.19 -2.19
N GLN A 185 17.74 8.18 -2.66
CA GLN A 185 18.32 6.90 -3.04
C GLN A 185 18.84 6.98 -4.48
N CYS A 186 20.16 6.84 -4.64
CA CYS A 186 20.81 6.80 -5.95
C CYS A 186 20.65 5.43 -6.62
N ILE A 187 20.30 5.45 -7.91
CA ILE A 187 20.26 4.29 -8.79
C ILE A 187 21.11 4.64 -10.02
N PRO A 188 22.18 3.88 -10.31
CA PRO A 188 22.97 4.14 -11.50
C PRO A 188 22.14 3.89 -12.76
N ALA A 189 22.29 4.78 -13.74
CA ALA A 189 21.66 4.61 -15.05
C ALA A 189 22.32 3.44 -15.79
N SER A 190 21.51 2.59 -16.43
CA SER A 190 22.03 1.60 -17.38
C SER A 190 22.56 2.31 -18.63
N ALA A 191 23.60 1.77 -19.27
CA ALA A 191 24.26 2.32 -20.46
C ALA A 191 23.35 2.60 -21.68
N TYR A 192 22.09 2.15 -21.66
CA TYR A 192 21.08 2.36 -22.70
C TYR A 192 20.07 3.47 -22.37
N MET A 193 20.33 4.30 -21.37
CA MET A 193 19.46 5.44 -21.09
C MET A 193 19.64 6.55 -22.13
N ILE A 194 18.53 6.96 -22.73
CA ILE A 194 18.43 8.08 -23.70
C ILE A 194 18.68 9.44 -23.03
N SER A 195 18.85 9.47 -21.70
CA SER A 195 19.11 10.68 -20.92
C SER A 195 20.60 10.91 -20.76
N ASP A 196 21.06 12.16 -20.89
CA ASP A 196 22.46 12.61 -20.66
C ASP A 196 22.98 12.39 -19.22
N LYS A 197 22.22 11.72 -18.36
CA LYS A 197 22.52 11.57 -16.93
C LYS A 197 22.82 10.11 -16.58
N ASN A 198 23.95 9.89 -15.93
CA ASN A 198 24.47 8.56 -15.59
C ASN A 198 23.87 7.95 -14.31
N PHE A 199 22.92 8.61 -13.66
CA PHE A 199 22.24 8.14 -12.45
C PHE A 199 20.84 8.75 -12.30
N ILE A 200 20.04 8.17 -11.41
CA ILE A 200 18.68 8.56 -11.07
C ILE A 200 18.56 8.63 -9.56
N CYS A 201 17.88 9.66 -9.04
CA CYS A 201 17.58 9.78 -7.63
C CYS A 201 16.10 9.50 -7.35
N ILE A 202 15.83 8.62 -6.38
CA ILE A 202 14.51 8.45 -5.78
C ILE A 202 14.46 9.34 -4.54
N CYS A 203 13.68 10.42 -4.61
CA CYS A 203 13.64 11.42 -3.56
C CYS A 203 12.74 11.02 -2.38
N PRO A 204 13.17 11.32 -1.14
CA PRO A 204 12.32 11.12 0.03
C PRO A 204 11.17 12.13 0.03
N LYS A 205 10.16 11.87 0.87
CA LYS A 205 9.01 12.77 1.02
C LYS A 205 9.47 14.17 1.42
N GLY A 206 8.94 15.20 0.75
CA GLY A 206 9.32 16.59 1.00
C GLY A 206 10.44 17.10 0.11
N TYR A 207 11.01 16.26 -0.76
CA TYR A 207 12.07 16.64 -1.70
C TYR A 207 11.76 16.14 -3.12
N THR A 208 12.19 16.93 -4.10
CA THR A 208 12.01 16.70 -5.53
C THR A 208 13.22 17.25 -6.29
N GLY A 209 13.23 17.12 -7.62
CA GLY A 209 14.37 17.48 -8.46
C GLY A 209 15.15 16.26 -8.91
N ASP A 210 16.06 16.45 -9.85
CA ASP A 210 16.81 15.33 -10.46
C ASP A 210 17.82 14.72 -9.49
N GLN A 211 18.27 15.51 -8.52
CA GLN A 211 19.19 15.14 -7.44
C GLN A 211 18.52 15.27 -6.06
N CYS A 212 17.20 15.42 -5.99
CA CYS A 212 16.48 15.69 -4.74
C CYS A 212 16.90 17.00 -4.04
N GLU A 213 17.38 17.96 -4.82
CA GLU A 213 17.89 19.26 -4.41
C GLU A 213 16.78 20.27 -4.07
N ILE A 214 15.56 20.05 -4.58
CA ILE A 214 14.44 20.97 -4.44
C ILE A 214 13.58 20.55 -3.25
N VAL A 215 13.40 21.44 -2.28
CA VAL A 215 12.44 21.24 -1.19
C VAL A 215 11.02 21.43 -1.74
N GLU A 216 10.17 20.41 -1.56
CA GLU A 216 8.76 20.47 -1.95
C GLU A 216 8.02 21.52 -1.12
N LYS A 217 6.99 22.12 -1.71
CA LYS A 217 6.14 23.10 -1.04
C LYS A 217 5.36 22.42 0.08
N LYS A 218 5.42 22.98 1.29
CA LYS A 218 4.73 22.43 2.46
C LYS A 218 3.42 23.16 2.68
N ILE A 219 2.30 22.47 2.51
CA ILE A 219 0.96 23.02 2.74
C ILE A 219 0.42 22.42 4.03
N ILE A 220 0.08 23.28 4.98
CA ILE A 220 -0.44 22.93 6.29
C ILE A 220 -1.87 23.45 6.36
N LEU A 221 -2.83 22.53 6.39
CA LEU A 221 -4.25 22.84 6.50
C LEU A 221 -4.71 22.56 7.93
N SER A 222 -5.34 23.53 8.56
CA SER A 222 -6.09 23.33 9.81
C SER A 222 -7.58 23.49 9.58
N PHE A 223 -8.39 22.79 10.36
CA PHE A 223 -9.85 22.81 10.26
C PHE A 223 -10.45 23.38 11.53
N GLU A 224 -11.43 24.26 11.38
CA GLU A 224 -12.22 24.77 12.48
C GLU A 224 -13.20 23.69 13.03
N ASN A 225 -13.59 23.81 14.29
CA ASN A 225 -14.31 22.75 15.02
C ASN A 225 -15.73 22.48 14.47
N ASP A 226 -16.28 23.39 13.69
CA ASP A 226 -17.59 23.29 13.04
C ASP A 226 -17.57 22.38 11.79
N ILE A 227 -16.38 22.06 11.27
CA ILE A 227 -16.24 21.22 10.07
C ILE A 227 -16.15 19.75 10.47
N VAL A 228 -17.16 18.98 10.05
CA VAL A 228 -17.15 17.51 10.21
C VAL A 228 -16.18 16.90 9.20
N LEU A 229 -15.03 16.46 9.68
CA LEU A 229 -14.02 15.79 8.87
C LEU A 229 -14.40 14.34 8.56
N SER A 230 -14.24 13.95 7.31
CA SER A 230 -14.35 12.58 6.83
C SER A 230 -13.07 11.78 7.10
N GLN A 231 -13.17 10.44 7.09
CA GLN A 231 -11.99 9.56 7.17
C GLN A 231 -10.98 9.83 6.05
N SER A 232 -11.46 10.27 4.88
CA SER A 232 -10.63 10.65 3.73
C SER A 232 -11.05 12.02 3.20
N ILE A 233 -10.06 12.87 2.92
CA ILE A 233 -10.23 14.18 2.28
C ILE A 233 -9.57 14.15 0.92
N PHE A 234 -10.24 14.71 -0.09
CA PHE A 234 -9.68 14.93 -1.42
C PHE A 234 -9.21 16.38 -1.57
N ILE A 235 -8.11 16.56 -2.28
CA ILE A 235 -7.42 17.83 -2.43
C ILE A 235 -7.08 17.99 -3.90
N HIS A 236 -7.73 18.97 -4.52
CA HIS A 236 -7.68 19.25 -5.93
C HIS A 236 -6.77 20.44 -6.19
N PHE A 237 -5.64 20.19 -6.82
CA PHE A 237 -4.70 21.19 -7.29
C PHE A 237 -5.02 21.55 -8.74
N ILE A 238 -5.36 22.80 -8.99
CA ILE A 238 -5.66 23.29 -10.33
C ILE A 238 -4.53 24.19 -10.81
N GLN A 239 -3.96 23.82 -11.94
CA GLN A 239 -2.99 24.63 -12.66
C GLN A 239 -3.65 25.28 -13.87
N MET A 240 -3.63 26.62 -13.88
CA MET A 240 -4.00 27.42 -15.04
C MET A 240 -2.80 27.46 -16.00
N ILE A 241 -3.03 27.13 -17.27
CA ILE A 241 -2.02 27.20 -18.33
C ILE A 241 -2.56 28.16 -19.39
N ASN A 242 -1.77 29.16 -19.79
CA ASN A 242 -2.19 30.10 -20.83
C ASN A 242 -2.56 29.35 -22.12
N ASN A 243 -3.73 29.67 -22.68
CA ASN A 243 -4.29 29.09 -23.92
C ASN A 243 -4.61 27.59 -23.91
N ASN A 244 -4.47 26.89 -22.78
CA ASN A 244 -4.81 25.48 -22.65
C ASN A 244 -5.86 25.26 -21.55
N PRO A 245 -6.65 24.17 -21.61
CA PRO A 245 -7.56 23.81 -20.52
C PRO A 245 -6.78 23.64 -19.20
N SER A 246 -7.39 24.03 -18.10
CA SER A 246 -6.80 23.89 -16.77
C SER A 246 -6.50 22.44 -16.46
N MET A 247 -5.29 22.15 -15.99
CA MET A 247 -4.93 20.80 -15.55
C MET A 247 -5.30 20.64 -14.08
N THR A 248 -6.13 19.64 -13.80
CA THR A 248 -6.51 19.25 -12.45
C THR A 248 -5.71 18.04 -12.02
N THR A 249 -5.12 18.10 -10.84
CA THR A 249 -4.40 16.99 -10.22
C THR A 249 -4.92 16.82 -8.81
N THR A 250 -5.27 15.59 -8.46
CA THR A 250 -6.03 15.32 -7.24
C THR A 250 -5.24 14.40 -6.36
N THR A 251 -5.12 14.75 -5.08
CA THR A 251 -4.56 13.86 -4.06
C THR A 251 -5.58 13.62 -2.97
N PHE A 252 -5.35 12.61 -2.16
CA PHE A 252 -6.17 12.39 -0.99
C PHE A 252 -5.31 12.13 0.23
N ARG A 253 -5.90 12.39 1.39
CA ARG A 253 -5.30 12.14 2.69
C ARG A 253 -6.32 11.51 3.62
N ILE A 254 -5.90 10.47 4.32
CA ILE A 254 -6.65 9.91 5.44
C ILE A 254 -6.28 10.75 6.65
N ILE A 255 -7.25 11.39 7.29
CA ILE A 255 -7.02 12.12 8.53
C ILE A 255 -7.19 11.14 9.69
N PRO A 256 -6.15 10.90 10.50
CA PRO A 256 -6.34 10.23 11.78
C PRO A 256 -7.28 11.07 12.64
N PHE A 257 -8.26 10.44 13.31
CA PHE A 257 -9.33 11.09 14.09
C PHE A 257 -8.92 12.21 15.06
N THR A 258 -7.63 12.34 15.36
CA THR A 258 -7.06 13.28 16.33
C THR A 258 -6.20 14.39 15.72
N GLN A 259 -5.85 14.34 14.43
CA GLN A 259 -5.01 15.36 13.80
C GLN A 259 -5.86 16.48 13.20
N GLN A 260 -5.88 17.63 13.86
CA GLN A 260 -6.48 18.88 13.34
C GLN A 260 -5.63 19.55 12.26
N LEU A 261 -4.41 19.05 12.03
CA LEU A 261 -3.42 19.61 11.11
C LEU A 261 -3.08 18.58 10.05
N LEU A 262 -3.34 18.92 8.80
CA LEU A 262 -2.98 18.11 7.65
C LEU A 262 -1.77 18.73 6.95
N THR A 263 -0.70 17.94 6.79
CA THR A 263 0.52 18.37 6.08
C THR A 263 0.65 17.68 4.74
N ILE A 264 0.85 18.46 3.70
CA ILE A 264 0.97 18.01 2.31
C ILE A 264 2.27 18.58 1.75
N TYR A 265 3.03 17.72 1.06
CA TYR A 265 4.19 18.13 0.31
C TYR A 265 3.84 18.04 -1.18
N TRP A 266 4.06 19.14 -1.89
CA TRP A 266 3.67 19.27 -3.28
C TRP A 266 4.80 19.87 -4.12
N SER A 267 5.10 19.22 -5.25
CA SER A 267 6.22 19.59 -6.12
C SER A 267 5.80 20.33 -7.38
N ARG A 268 4.56 20.15 -7.85
CA ARG A 268 4.08 20.71 -9.12
C ARG A 268 3.55 22.14 -8.93
N PRO A 269 3.62 22.99 -9.96
CA PRO A 269 2.96 24.30 -9.92
C PRO A 269 1.44 24.14 -9.83
N PHE A 270 0.80 25.02 -9.07
CA PHE A 270 -0.66 25.13 -8.95
C PHE A 270 -1.01 26.60 -8.72
N HIS A 271 -2.27 26.95 -8.99
CA HIS A 271 -2.82 28.27 -8.72
C HIS A 271 -3.96 28.23 -7.71
N LEU A 272 -4.70 27.11 -7.68
CA LEU A 272 -5.86 26.95 -6.81
C LEU A 272 -5.80 25.60 -6.10
N ILE A 273 -6.23 25.60 -4.84
CA ILE A 273 -6.44 24.38 -4.06
C ILE A 273 -7.90 24.35 -3.59
N PHE A 274 -8.62 23.31 -4.00
CA PHE A 274 -9.93 22.98 -3.46
C PHE A 274 -9.84 21.71 -2.60
N ILE A 275 -10.56 21.71 -1.49
CA ILE A 275 -10.70 20.57 -0.60
C ILE A 275 -12.10 20.01 -0.77
N GLU A 276 -12.22 18.72 -1.03
CA GLU A 276 -13.49 18.00 -1.11
C GLU A 276 -13.64 17.07 0.10
N LEU A 277 -14.76 17.23 0.80
CA LEU A 277 -15.20 16.41 1.94
C LEU A 277 -16.34 15.46 1.54
N LEU A 278 -16.81 14.66 2.51
CA LEU A 278 -18.00 13.81 2.37
C LEU A 278 -19.16 14.58 1.70
N ASN A 279 -19.86 13.89 0.79
CA ASN A 279 -20.99 14.42 0.01
C ASN A 279 -20.64 15.50 -1.04
N LYS A 280 -19.39 15.54 -1.53
CA LYS A 280 -18.94 16.49 -2.58
C LYS A 280 -19.07 17.95 -2.16
N ILE A 281 -18.82 18.23 -0.89
CA ILE A 281 -18.76 19.60 -0.39
C ILE A 281 -17.34 20.13 -0.64
N TYR A 282 -17.25 21.24 -1.37
CA TYR A 282 -15.99 21.86 -1.76
C TYR A 282 -15.66 23.07 -0.89
N TYR A 283 -14.39 23.21 -0.53
CA TYR A 283 -13.84 24.37 0.18
C TYR A 283 -12.67 24.95 -0.60
N LEU A 284 -12.67 26.26 -0.81
CA LEU A 284 -11.54 26.98 -1.39
C LEU A 284 -10.47 27.22 -0.34
N ALA A 285 -9.35 26.50 -0.44
CA ALA A 285 -8.27 26.57 0.53
C ALA A 285 -7.29 27.70 0.19
N VAL A 286 -6.71 27.66 -1.00
CA VAL A 286 -5.60 28.54 -1.39
C VAL A 286 -5.82 29.08 -2.79
N ILE A 287 -5.60 30.39 -2.94
CA ILE A 287 -5.42 31.06 -4.24
C ILE A 287 -4.00 31.61 -4.26
N GLU A 288 -3.20 31.14 -5.19
CA GLU A 288 -1.82 31.57 -5.38
C GLU A 288 -1.65 32.19 -6.77
N LYS A 289 -1.23 33.47 -6.80
CA LYS A 289 -1.03 34.22 -8.06
C LYS A 289 0.36 34.00 -8.65
N ASN A 290 1.38 33.97 -7.79
CA ASN A 290 2.78 33.76 -8.18
C ASN A 290 3.27 32.47 -7.55
N TYR A 291 3.79 31.57 -8.37
CA TYR A 291 4.37 30.33 -7.87
C TYR A 291 5.79 30.56 -7.35
N GLU A 292 5.93 30.55 -6.02
CA GLU A 292 7.24 30.46 -5.37
C GLU A 292 7.54 29.01 -4.95
N ARG A 293 8.77 28.56 -5.25
CA ARG A 293 9.28 27.25 -4.84
C ARG A 293 9.62 27.28 -3.35
N SER A 294 9.54 26.11 -2.70
CA SER A 294 10.04 25.89 -1.32
C SER A 294 9.43 26.77 -0.21
N THR A 295 8.22 27.29 -0.37
CA THR A 295 7.52 28.02 0.71
C THR A 295 6.59 27.12 1.53
N THR A 296 6.30 27.54 2.76
CA THR A 296 5.28 26.88 3.60
C THR A 296 3.99 27.71 3.56
N ILE A 297 2.89 27.10 3.15
CA ILE A 297 1.56 27.71 3.17
C ILE A 297 0.80 27.15 4.37
N THR A 298 0.39 28.01 5.28
CA THR A 298 -0.51 27.68 6.40
C THR A 298 -1.89 28.26 6.11
N LYS A 299 -2.93 27.42 6.15
CA LYS A 299 -4.30 27.86 5.94
C LYS A 299 -5.25 27.18 6.92
N MET A 300 -6.04 27.99 7.60
CA MET A 300 -7.20 27.52 8.37
C MET A 300 -8.43 27.56 7.46
N ILE A 301 -9.15 26.43 7.41
CA ILE A 301 -10.40 26.26 6.67
C ILE A 301 -11.55 26.49 7.64
N SER A 302 -12.38 27.48 7.32
CA SER A 302 -13.62 27.80 8.03
C SER A 302 -14.83 27.63 7.12
N SER A 303 -16.03 27.71 7.70
CA SER A 303 -17.29 27.73 6.96
C SER A 303 -17.36 28.81 5.86
N SER A 304 -16.65 29.93 6.01
CA SER A 304 -16.55 30.98 4.99
C SER A 304 -15.81 30.56 3.71
N ASN A 305 -14.99 29.51 3.79
CA ASN A 305 -14.27 28.95 2.65
C ASN A 305 -15.11 27.95 1.84
N ARG A 306 -16.33 27.60 2.30
CA ARG A 306 -17.23 26.68 1.61
C ARG A 306 -17.68 27.28 0.28
N CYS A 307 -17.58 26.50 -0.79
CA CYS A 307 -18.19 26.85 -2.07
C CYS A 307 -19.67 26.45 -2.03
N ALA A 308 -20.56 27.39 -2.35
CA ALA A 308 -21.99 27.11 -2.41
C ALA A 308 -22.36 26.29 -3.66
N HIS A 309 -23.34 25.40 -3.54
CA HIS A 309 -23.90 24.73 -4.72
C HIS A 309 -24.82 25.70 -5.47
N ILE A 310 -24.89 25.61 -6.80
CA ILE A 310 -25.71 26.53 -7.61
C ILE A 310 -27.21 26.54 -7.22
N ASN A 311 -27.72 25.39 -6.77
CA ASN A 311 -29.08 25.24 -6.22
C ASN A 311 -29.34 26.07 -4.95
N GLU A 312 -28.30 26.43 -4.19
CA GLU A 312 -28.43 27.29 -3.02
C GLU A 312 -28.48 28.77 -3.41
N LEU A 313 -28.02 29.12 -4.61
CA LEU A 313 -27.85 30.50 -5.08
C LEU A 313 -28.97 30.97 -6.02
N PHE A 314 -29.60 30.04 -6.74
CA PHE A 314 -30.61 30.36 -7.74
C PHE A 314 -31.88 29.53 -7.56
N ASN A 315 -33.00 30.06 -8.04
CA ASN A 315 -34.29 29.37 -8.04
C ASN A 315 -34.25 28.08 -8.89
N GLU A 316 -35.13 27.12 -8.57
CA GLU A 316 -35.20 25.83 -9.28
C GLU A 316 -35.40 25.97 -10.80
N THR A 317 -36.16 26.97 -11.25
CA THR A 317 -36.40 27.22 -12.68
C THR A 317 -35.12 27.59 -13.42
N PHE A 318 -34.21 28.31 -12.75
CA PHE A 318 -32.91 28.68 -13.29
C PHE A 318 -31.97 27.48 -13.37
N VAL A 319 -31.93 26.66 -12.32
CA VAL A 319 -31.11 25.43 -12.27
C VAL A 319 -31.46 24.49 -13.42
N LYS A 320 -32.74 24.39 -13.79
CA LYS A 320 -33.21 23.53 -14.89
C LYS A 320 -32.88 24.07 -16.30
N MET A 321 -32.35 25.30 -16.43
CA MET A 321 -31.98 25.85 -17.73
C MET A 321 -30.74 25.16 -18.33
N HIS A 322 -30.64 25.18 -19.65
CA HIS A 322 -29.45 24.69 -20.35
C HIS A 322 -28.18 25.46 -19.94
N ILE A 323 -27.05 24.76 -19.84
CA ILE A 323 -25.81 25.28 -19.24
C ILE A 323 -25.28 26.56 -19.90
N ILE A 324 -25.39 26.67 -21.23
CA ILE A 324 -25.01 27.86 -22.02
C ILE A 324 -25.80 29.10 -21.59
N ARG A 325 -27.07 28.93 -21.20
CA ARG A 325 -27.88 30.04 -20.69
C ARG A 325 -27.52 30.35 -19.24
N ARG A 326 -27.32 29.32 -18.40
CA ARG A 326 -26.93 29.47 -16.99
C ARG A 326 -25.64 30.28 -16.84
N ILE A 327 -24.59 29.94 -17.60
CA ILE A 327 -23.26 30.58 -17.54
C ILE A 327 -23.31 32.11 -17.70
N LYS A 328 -24.22 32.65 -18.51
CA LYS A 328 -24.34 34.11 -18.72
C LYS A 328 -24.67 34.87 -17.44
N TYR A 329 -25.30 34.22 -16.47
CA TYR A 329 -25.72 34.81 -15.22
C TYR A 329 -24.81 34.46 -14.03
N TYR A 330 -23.72 33.73 -14.26
CA TYR A 330 -22.80 33.29 -13.20
C TYR A 330 -22.08 34.44 -12.51
N HIS A 331 -22.04 35.63 -13.11
CA HIS A 331 -21.53 36.82 -12.45
C HIS A 331 -22.48 37.40 -11.38
N LEU A 332 -23.80 37.12 -11.44
CA LEU A 332 -24.79 37.72 -10.52
C LEU A 332 -24.55 37.36 -9.04
N PRO A 333 -24.29 36.10 -8.64
CA PRO A 333 -24.05 35.75 -7.24
C PRO A 333 -22.80 36.44 -6.69
N CYS A 334 -21.78 36.63 -7.52
CA CYS A 334 -20.56 37.33 -7.14
C CYS A 334 -20.79 38.84 -6.95
N GLN A 335 -21.71 39.45 -7.71
CA GLN A 335 -22.03 40.88 -7.59
C GLN A 335 -22.79 41.20 -6.29
N ASN A 336 -23.46 40.22 -5.69
CA ASN A 336 -24.17 40.41 -4.45
C ASN A 336 -23.20 40.42 -3.25
N TYR A 337 -22.77 41.62 -2.85
CA TYR A 337 -21.82 41.82 -1.76
C TYR A 337 -22.33 41.31 -0.40
N SER A 338 -23.65 41.25 -0.17
CA SER A 338 -24.21 40.82 1.11
C SER A 338 -23.92 39.34 1.41
N SER A 339 -23.81 38.51 0.36
CA SER A 339 -23.52 37.09 0.48
C SER A 339 -22.02 36.76 0.55
N ASN A 340 -21.16 37.72 0.17
CA ASN A 340 -19.68 37.62 0.17
C ASN A 340 -19.11 36.24 -0.21
N ILE A 341 -19.63 35.63 -1.27
CA ILE A 341 -19.28 34.27 -1.68
C ILE A 341 -17.90 34.25 -2.33
N SER A 342 -17.01 33.38 -1.87
CA SER A 342 -15.67 33.21 -2.44
C SER A 342 -15.68 32.33 -3.69
N CYS A 343 -16.49 31.27 -3.67
CA CYS A 343 -16.62 30.30 -4.75
C CYS A 343 -18.00 29.64 -4.77
N PHE A 344 -18.39 29.10 -5.91
CA PHE A 344 -19.58 28.25 -6.06
C PHE A 344 -19.34 27.21 -7.16
N TYR A 345 -20.19 26.20 -7.25
CA TYR A 345 -20.04 25.14 -8.24
C TYR A 345 -21.39 24.65 -8.77
N ASP A 346 -21.37 24.12 -9.99
CA ASP A 346 -22.50 23.48 -10.65
C ASP A 346 -22.22 21.98 -10.92
N GLU A 347 -22.87 21.39 -11.92
CA GLU A 347 -22.69 19.99 -12.31
C GLU A 347 -21.35 19.68 -12.98
N SER A 348 -20.70 20.68 -13.62
CA SER A 348 -19.52 20.51 -14.46
C SER A 348 -18.45 21.59 -14.31
N HIS A 349 -18.68 22.63 -13.50
CA HIS A 349 -17.80 23.77 -13.32
C HIS A 349 -17.67 24.14 -11.85
N ILE A 350 -16.48 24.63 -11.50
CA ILE A 350 -16.23 25.36 -10.26
C ILE A 350 -15.90 26.81 -10.63
N CYS A 351 -16.55 27.74 -9.96
CA CYS A 351 -16.44 29.18 -10.19
C CYS A 351 -15.84 29.90 -8.98
N LEU A 352 -14.99 30.88 -9.27
CA LEU A 352 -14.35 31.78 -8.31
C LEU A 352 -14.90 33.19 -8.48
N CYS A 353 -15.29 33.83 -7.38
CA CYS A 353 -15.63 35.24 -7.39
C CYS A 353 -14.38 36.07 -7.12
N TYR A 354 -14.06 37.02 -8.00
CA TYR A 354 -12.92 37.93 -7.84
C TYR A 354 -13.32 39.36 -8.19
N ASP A 355 -12.61 40.32 -7.60
CA ASP A 355 -12.82 41.74 -7.86
C ASP A 355 -12.03 42.19 -9.09
N TYR A 356 -12.73 42.82 -10.04
CA TYR A 356 -12.16 43.42 -11.24
C TYR A 356 -12.64 44.87 -11.37
N GLY A 357 -11.79 45.81 -10.97
CA GLY A 357 -12.16 47.21 -10.88
C GLY A 357 -13.26 47.41 -9.84
N GLN A 358 -14.39 48.00 -10.24
CA GLN A 358 -15.56 48.23 -9.37
C GLN A 358 -16.60 47.10 -9.42
N LYS A 359 -16.33 46.01 -10.13
CA LYS A 359 -17.27 44.90 -10.31
C LYS A 359 -16.65 43.61 -9.81
N ARG A 360 -17.44 42.81 -9.09
CA ARG A 360 -17.08 41.44 -8.71
C ARG A 360 -17.62 40.46 -9.74
N LEU A 361 -16.73 39.67 -10.33
CA LEU A 361 -17.03 38.77 -11.45
C LEU A 361 -16.75 37.32 -11.06
N ALA A 362 -17.52 36.39 -11.64
CA ALA A 362 -17.19 34.97 -11.64
C ALA A 362 -16.19 34.59 -12.72
N ASN A 363 -15.21 33.77 -12.38
CA ASN A 363 -14.35 33.03 -13.29
C ASN A 363 -14.57 31.53 -13.09
N CYS A 364 -15.01 30.81 -14.12
CA CYS A 364 -15.43 29.41 -14.03
C CYS A 364 -14.50 28.48 -14.80
N LEU A 365 -14.26 27.32 -14.22
CA LEU A 365 -13.33 26.32 -14.70
C LEU A 365 -14.07 24.99 -14.84
N ASP A 366 -13.83 24.27 -15.93
CA ASP A 366 -14.34 22.91 -16.09
C ASP A 366 -13.79 22.02 -14.98
N PHE A 367 -14.69 21.32 -14.29
CA PHE A 367 -14.36 20.46 -13.18
C PHE A 367 -15.23 19.20 -13.20
N ASN A 368 -14.57 18.04 -13.33
CA ASN A 368 -15.27 16.78 -13.29
C ASN A 368 -15.53 16.35 -11.83
N HIS A 369 -16.73 16.61 -11.33
CA HIS A 369 -17.16 16.20 -9.99
C HIS A 369 -17.33 14.68 -9.81
N ASN A 370 -17.23 13.89 -10.89
CA ASN A 370 -17.41 12.44 -10.92
C ASN A 370 -16.12 11.70 -11.28
N MET A 371 -14.94 12.29 -11.01
CA MET A 371 -13.67 11.61 -11.22
C MET A 371 -13.62 10.28 -10.47
N LYS A 372 -13.64 9.18 -11.23
CA LYS A 372 -13.43 7.84 -10.71
C LYS A 372 -11.97 7.50 -10.93
N PHE A 373 -11.23 7.40 -9.84
CA PHE A 373 -9.93 6.76 -9.82
C PHE A 373 -10.19 5.33 -9.37
N ASP A 374 -10.09 4.39 -10.31
CA ASP A 374 -10.20 2.94 -10.08
C ASP A 374 -8.90 2.21 -10.48
N CYS A 375 -7.84 2.98 -10.69
CA CYS A 375 -6.56 2.51 -11.20
C CYS A 375 -6.69 1.70 -12.50
N LEU A 376 -7.60 2.12 -13.40
CA LEU A 376 -7.85 1.49 -14.70
C LEU A 376 -8.27 0.01 -14.58
N GLY A 377 -9.02 -0.32 -13.53
CA GLY A 377 -9.39 -1.70 -13.19
C GLY A 377 -8.25 -2.53 -12.58
N GLN A 378 -7.03 -1.99 -12.52
CA GLN A 378 -5.88 -2.59 -11.87
C GLN A 378 -5.74 -2.08 -10.42
N SER A 379 -6.82 -2.18 -9.63
CA SER A 379 -6.81 -1.89 -8.19
C SER A 379 -5.97 -2.88 -7.39
N VAL A 380 -4.92 -2.41 -6.70
CA VAL A 380 -4.08 -3.20 -5.75
C VAL A 380 -4.79 -3.46 -4.43
N CYS A 381 -5.99 -2.92 -4.26
CA CYS A 381 -6.73 -2.94 -3.01
C CYS A 381 -7.51 -4.24 -2.87
N GLU A 382 -7.42 -4.83 -1.69
CA GLU A 382 -8.13 -6.04 -1.29
C GLU A 382 -9.47 -5.67 -0.64
N ASN A 383 -10.33 -6.66 -0.43
CA ASN A 383 -11.61 -6.52 0.29
C ASN A 383 -12.47 -5.35 -0.22
N GLU A 384 -12.66 -5.26 -1.54
CA GLU A 384 -13.46 -4.19 -2.19
C GLU A 384 -12.94 -2.76 -1.93
N GLY A 385 -11.67 -2.63 -1.57
CA GLY A 385 -11.01 -1.33 -1.46
C GLY A 385 -11.00 -0.59 -2.81
N LYS A 386 -11.29 0.70 -2.77
CA LYS A 386 -11.22 1.57 -3.95
C LYS A 386 -9.78 2.05 -4.15
N CYS A 387 -9.23 1.85 -5.35
CA CYS A 387 -7.86 2.28 -5.65
C CYS A 387 -7.85 3.70 -6.20
N PHE A 388 -7.21 4.61 -5.49
CA PHE A 388 -7.03 5.97 -5.93
C PHE A 388 -5.62 6.16 -6.47
N GLN A 389 -5.49 6.96 -7.53
CA GLN A 389 -4.21 7.34 -8.12
C GLN A 389 -4.12 8.85 -8.33
N ASP A 390 -2.92 9.40 -8.27
CA ASP A 390 -2.66 10.84 -8.33
C ASP A 390 -2.88 11.48 -9.71
N ALA A 391 -2.76 10.71 -10.80
CA ALA A 391 -3.03 11.16 -12.16
C ALA A 391 -3.66 10.04 -13.02
N PRO A 392 -4.57 10.37 -13.95
CA PRO A 392 -5.24 9.38 -14.80
C PRO A 392 -4.31 8.70 -15.81
N ASP A 393 -3.49 9.47 -16.54
CA ASP A 393 -2.66 8.95 -17.63
C ASP A 393 -1.33 8.36 -17.15
N CYS A 394 -0.80 8.89 -16.05
CA CYS A 394 0.55 8.57 -15.60
C CYS A 394 0.66 8.63 -14.07
N PRO A 395 0.12 7.60 -13.38
CA PRO A 395 0.09 7.57 -11.94
C PRO A 395 1.51 7.35 -11.37
N GLN A 396 1.96 8.27 -10.51
CA GLN A 396 3.22 8.11 -9.77
C GLN A 396 2.96 7.50 -8.39
N LYS A 397 1.76 7.71 -7.84
CA LYS A 397 1.35 7.23 -6.52
C LYS A 397 -0.07 6.65 -6.59
N SER A 398 -0.23 5.46 -6.03
CA SER A 398 -1.54 4.82 -5.83
C SER A 398 -1.73 4.50 -4.36
N THR A 399 -2.94 4.62 -3.83
CA THR A 399 -3.26 4.24 -2.44
C THR A 399 -4.69 3.71 -2.38
N CYS A 400 -4.94 2.84 -1.41
CA CYS A 400 -6.24 2.18 -1.23
C CYS A 400 -7.11 2.91 -0.21
N ILE A 401 -8.37 3.12 -0.57
CA ILE A 401 -9.43 3.58 0.30
C ILE A 401 -10.22 2.35 0.75
N CYS A 402 -10.14 2.06 2.04
CA CYS A 402 -10.72 0.86 2.61
C CYS A 402 -12.19 1.07 3.00
N PRO A 403 -13.06 0.08 2.77
CA PRO A 403 -14.39 0.10 3.33
C PRO A 403 -14.33 0.04 4.86
N SER A 404 -15.44 0.39 5.51
CA SER A 404 -15.59 0.30 6.96
C SER A 404 -15.18 -1.09 7.45
N CYS A 405 -14.48 -1.14 8.58
CA CYS A 405 -13.95 -2.38 9.18
C CYS A 405 -12.79 -3.04 8.42
N PHE A 406 -12.23 -2.40 7.40
CA PHE A 406 -10.99 -2.85 6.76
C PHE A 406 -9.91 -1.78 6.86
N TYR A 407 -8.65 -2.21 7.05
CA TYR A 407 -7.52 -1.31 7.24
C TYR A 407 -6.21 -1.91 6.73
N GLY A 408 -5.16 -1.08 6.70
CA GLY A 408 -3.87 -1.41 6.10
C GLY A 408 -3.68 -0.79 4.72
N ILE A 409 -2.44 -0.83 4.22
CA ILE A 409 -2.01 -0.16 2.97
C ILE A 409 -2.82 -0.63 1.75
N ARG A 410 -3.30 -1.88 1.77
CA ARG A 410 -4.11 -2.51 0.72
C ARG A 410 -5.51 -2.88 1.20
N CYS A 411 -5.94 -2.43 2.37
CA CYS A 411 -7.18 -2.90 3.00
C CYS A 411 -7.17 -4.40 3.31
N GLN A 412 -5.98 -4.97 3.52
CA GLN A 412 -5.77 -6.40 3.70
C GLN A 412 -6.28 -6.93 5.05
N PHE A 413 -6.37 -6.06 6.06
CA PHE A 413 -6.79 -6.45 7.41
C PHE A 413 -8.28 -6.13 7.60
N SER A 414 -8.98 -7.00 8.31
CA SER A 414 -10.39 -6.82 8.64
C SER A 414 -10.58 -6.86 10.15
N SER A 415 -11.34 -5.91 10.69
CA SER A 415 -11.82 -5.92 12.07
C SER A 415 -13.12 -6.72 12.24
N SER A 416 -13.68 -7.29 11.16
CA SER A 416 -14.94 -8.06 11.22
C SER A 416 -14.77 -9.46 11.81
N ARG A 417 -13.57 -10.06 11.67
CA ARG A 417 -13.21 -11.35 12.28
C ARG A 417 -12.47 -11.10 13.58
N PHE A 418 -13.23 -10.82 14.64
CA PHE A 418 -12.71 -10.70 15.99
C PHE A 418 -11.99 -11.99 16.43
N GLY A 419 -10.66 -11.99 16.37
CA GLY A 419 -9.88 -12.33 17.55
C GLY A 419 -9.64 -11.00 18.27
N LEU A 420 -10.39 -10.73 19.35
CA LEU A 420 -10.24 -9.53 20.18
C LEU A 420 -8.81 -9.46 20.77
N SER A 421 -7.84 -8.94 20.02
CA SER A 421 -6.58 -8.49 20.60
C SER A 421 -6.73 -7.04 21.07
N LEU A 422 -6.11 -6.69 22.20
CA LEU A 422 -6.14 -5.34 22.76
C LEU A 422 -5.55 -4.28 21.82
N ASP A 423 -4.64 -4.69 20.94
CA ASP A 423 -3.86 -3.80 20.08
C ASP A 423 -4.73 -3.03 19.05
N PRO A 424 -5.64 -3.66 18.28
CA PRO A 424 -6.56 -2.94 17.40
C PRO A 424 -7.66 -2.15 18.15
N ILE A 425 -8.05 -2.56 19.36
CA ILE A 425 -9.14 -1.91 20.12
C ILE A 425 -8.65 -0.62 20.77
N ILE A 426 -7.47 -0.65 21.41
CA ILE A 426 -6.99 0.46 22.24
C ILE A 426 -5.78 1.14 21.59
N GLY A 427 -4.96 0.41 20.84
CA GLY A 427 -3.69 0.92 20.31
C GLY A 427 -3.83 2.16 19.45
N TYR A 428 -4.91 2.30 18.67
CA TYR A 428 -5.13 3.48 17.82
C TYR A 428 -5.60 4.72 18.59
N HIS A 429 -6.07 4.55 19.83
CA HIS A 429 -6.55 5.65 20.68
C HIS A 429 -5.45 6.19 21.62
N ILE A 430 -4.32 5.50 21.77
CA ILE A 430 -3.21 5.97 22.61
C ILE A 430 -2.38 6.98 21.82
N GLN A 431 -2.20 8.18 22.37
CA GLN A 431 -1.42 9.24 21.73
C GLN A 431 0.08 9.08 22.03
N PRO A 432 0.97 9.15 21.02
CA PRO A 432 2.41 9.12 21.25
C PRO A 432 2.87 10.42 21.91
N HIS A 433 3.83 10.31 22.83
CA HIS A 433 4.47 11.45 23.51
C HIS A 433 3.56 12.32 24.40
N ALA A 434 2.31 11.92 24.66
CA ALA A 434 1.44 12.58 25.62
C ALA A 434 1.45 11.85 26.98
N SER A 435 1.52 12.60 28.08
CA SER A 435 1.50 12.02 29.43
C SER A 435 0.14 11.38 29.74
N LEU A 436 0.10 10.41 30.67
CA LEU A 436 -1.09 9.63 31.02
C LEU A 436 -2.32 10.49 31.37
N MET A 437 -2.10 11.69 31.94
CA MET A 437 -3.17 12.65 32.27
C MET A 437 -3.79 13.33 31.05
N HIS A 438 -3.04 13.50 29.95
CA HIS A 438 -3.49 14.15 28.72
C HIS A 438 -4.03 13.17 27.67
N GLN A 439 -4.02 11.86 27.97
CA GLN A 439 -4.59 10.83 27.11
C GLN A 439 -6.12 10.93 27.05
N PRO A 440 -6.77 10.47 25.95
CA PRO A 440 -8.21 10.57 25.77
C PRO A 440 -8.98 9.74 26.80
N ASN A 441 -10.25 10.12 27.05
CA ASN A 441 -11.11 9.50 28.06
C ASN A 441 -11.25 7.98 27.89
N ILE A 442 -11.26 7.48 26.64
CA ILE A 442 -11.32 6.04 26.33
C ILE A 442 -10.13 5.30 26.98
N VAL A 443 -8.91 5.82 26.84
CA VAL A 443 -7.70 5.20 27.41
C VAL A 443 -7.76 5.24 28.94
N LYS A 444 -8.21 6.34 29.53
CA LYS A 444 -8.38 6.46 30.99
C LYS A 444 -9.38 5.44 31.54
N ILE A 445 -10.54 5.30 30.90
CA ILE A 445 -11.57 4.33 31.29
C ILE A 445 -11.00 2.91 31.17
N THR A 446 -10.39 2.56 30.04
CA THR A 446 -9.80 1.22 29.87
C THR A 446 -8.68 0.92 30.88
N LEU A 447 -7.82 1.88 31.19
CA LEU A 447 -6.81 1.76 32.25
C LEU A 447 -7.46 1.46 33.61
N THR A 448 -8.49 2.21 34.01
CA THR A 448 -9.18 1.96 35.28
C THR A 448 -9.82 0.57 35.32
N LEU A 449 -10.44 0.14 34.22
CA LEU A 449 -11.11 -1.14 34.12
C LEU A 449 -10.10 -2.31 34.16
N THR A 450 -8.96 -2.18 33.48
CA THR A 450 -7.87 -3.18 33.55
C THR A 450 -7.27 -3.28 34.95
N ILE A 451 -7.08 -2.17 35.66
CA ILE A 451 -6.60 -2.18 37.06
C ILE A 451 -7.59 -2.93 37.96
N ILE A 452 -8.89 -2.68 37.81
CA ILE A 452 -9.94 -3.38 38.57
C ILE A 452 -9.91 -4.88 38.28
N PHE A 453 -9.82 -5.28 37.00
CA PHE A 453 -9.73 -6.70 36.63
C PHE A 453 -8.47 -7.38 37.18
N MET A 454 -7.34 -6.68 37.21
CA MET A 454 -6.11 -7.22 37.79
C MET A 454 -6.25 -7.45 39.30
N ILE A 455 -6.82 -6.48 40.04
CA ILE A 455 -6.99 -6.60 41.49
C ILE A 455 -7.96 -7.75 41.83
N VAL A 456 -9.11 -7.81 41.17
CA VAL A 456 -10.12 -8.87 41.39
C VAL A 456 -9.58 -10.23 40.95
N GLY A 457 -8.89 -10.30 39.81
CA GLY A 457 -8.30 -11.53 39.30
C GLY A 457 -7.21 -12.08 40.21
N PHE A 458 -6.35 -11.21 40.75
CA PHE A 458 -5.27 -11.60 41.64
C PHE A 458 -5.78 -12.07 43.01
N THR A 459 -6.75 -11.36 43.60
CA THR A 459 -7.36 -11.79 44.87
C THR A 459 -8.09 -13.12 44.72
N ASN A 460 -8.88 -13.30 43.66
CA ASN A 460 -9.56 -14.55 43.39
C ASN A 460 -8.57 -15.70 43.11
N GLY A 461 -7.53 -15.46 42.31
CA GLY A 461 -6.50 -16.45 42.00
C GLY A 461 -5.74 -16.93 43.24
N ILE A 462 -5.36 -16.02 44.14
CA ILE A 462 -4.68 -16.38 45.40
C ILE A 462 -5.61 -17.16 46.33
N LEU A 463 -6.86 -16.70 46.50
CA LEU A 463 -7.83 -17.40 47.35
C LEU A 463 -8.09 -18.81 46.81
N ALA A 464 -8.31 -18.96 45.50
CA ALA A 464 -8.47 -20.25 44.85
C ALA A 464 -7.25 -21.16 45.06
N LEU A 465 -6.04 -20.64 44.86
CA LEU A 465 -4.80 -21.39 45.07
C LEU A 465 -4.67 -21.89 46.52
N ILE A 466 -4.96 -21.03 47.51
CA ILE A 466 -4.93 -21.42 48.93
C ILE A 466 -5.96 -22.51 49.21
N THR A 467 -7.18 -22.37 48.67
CA THR A 467 -8.26 -23.36 48.92
C THR A 467 -7.96 -24.73 48.30
N PHE A 468 -7.43 -24.77 47.08
CA PHE A 468 -7.19 -26.03 46.37
C PHE A 468 -5.82 -26.67 46.66
N ASN A 469 -4.92 -25.97 47.37
CA ASN A 469 -3.65 -26.54 47.83
C ASN A 469 -3.80 -27.46 49.06
N ASN A 470 -5.02 -27.67 49.57
CA ASN A 470 -5.25 -28.58 50.68
C ASN A 470 -5.15 -30.05 50.23
N LYS A 471 -4.34 -30.84 50.95
CA LYS A 471 -4.05 -32.25 50.59
C LYS A 471 -5.30 -33.12 50.48
N THR A 472 -6.32 -32.87 51.30
CA THR A 472 -7.58 -33.63 51.31
C THR A 472 -8.42 -33.44 50.04
N ILE A 473 -8.26 -32.31 49.35
CA ILE A 473 -9.03 -31.98 48.15
C ILE A 473 -8.34 -32.56 46.90
N CYS A 474 -7.01 -32.67 46.92
CA CYS A 474 -6.20 -33.22 45.83
C CYS A 474 -6.20 -34.76 45.74
N GLU A 475 -6.88 -35.46 46.65
CA GLU A 475 -7.04 -36.93 46.59
C GLU A 475 -7.93 -37.39 45.43
N VAL A 476 -8.78 -36.50 44.91
CA VAL A 476 -9.69 -36.74 43.78
C VAL A 476 -9.17 -36.00 42.54
N GLY A 477 -9.26 -36.60 41.35
CA GLY A 477 -8.83 -36.00 40.07
C GLY A 477 -9.35 -34.57 39.85
N CYS A 478 -10.60 -34.31 40.22
CA CYS A 478 -11.24 -33.00 40.21
C CYS A 478 -10.46 -31.92 41.00
N GLY A 479 -9.81 -32.28 42.11
CA GLY A 479 -9.00 -31.36 42.91
C GLY A 479 -7.73 -30.92 42.17
N LEU A 480 -7.08 -31.85 41.46
CA LEU A 480 -5.90 -31.55 40.63
C LEU A 480 -6.25 -30.64 39.44
N TYR A 481 -7.40 -30.85 38.79
CA TYR A 481 -7.86 -29.97 37.71
C TYR A 481 -8.20 -28.55 38.20
N LEU A 482 -8.80 -28.41 39.39
CA LEU A 482 -9.10 -27.12 40.01
C LEU A 482 -7.82 -26.38 40.46
N LEU A 483 -6.84 -27.11 40.99
CA LEU A 483 -5.52 -26.55 41.30
C LEU A 483 -4.83 -26.07 40.01
N GLY A 484 -4.86 -26.86 38.94
CA GLY A 484 -4.37 -26.46 37.63
C GLY A 484 -5.05 -25.20 37.10
N SER A 485 -6.37 -25.10 37.23
CA SER A 485 -7.15 -23.93 36.82
C SER A 485 -6.79 -22.68 37.64
N SER A 486 -6.55 -22.81 38.95
CA SER A 486 -6.10 -21.68 39.79
C SER A 486 -4.72 -21.14 39.37
N ILE A 487 -3.81 -22.01 38.95
CA ILE A 487 -2.49 -21.62 38.44
C ILE A 487 -2.61 -20.94 37.09
N THR A 488 -3.41 -21.50 36.16
CA THR A 488 -3.60 -20.92 34.83
C THR A 488 -4.33 -19.59 34.89
N THR A 489 -5.33 -19.43 35.75
CA THR A 489 -6.03 -18.15 35.94
C THR A 489 -5.09 -17.08 36.52
N LEU A 490 -4.28 -17.40 37.53
CA LEU A 490 -3.26 -16.46 38.03
C LEU A 490 -2.27 -16.07 36.93
N LEU A 491 -1.77 -17.03 36.14
CA LEU A 491 -0.87 -16.77 35.02
C LEU A 491 -1.52 -15.88 33.94
N THR A 492 -2.79 -16.11 33.60
CA THR A 492 -3.52 -15.29 32.61
C THR A 492 -3.64 -13.83 33.05
N THR A 493 -3.94 -13.58 34.33
CA THR A 493 -4.06 -12.22 34.85
C THR A 493 -2.72 -11.48 34.76
N ILE A 494 -1.62 -12.11 35.18
CA ILE A 494 -0.27 -11.53 35.09
C ILE A 494 0.11 -11.19 33.63
N ILE A 495 -0.11 -12.13 32.70
CA ILE A 495 0.22 -11.94 31.29
C ILE A 495 -0.64 -10.85 30.65
N PHE A 496 -1.94 -10.79 30.99
CA PHE A 496 -2.85 -9.76 30.52
C PHE A 496 -2.41 -8.36 30.97
N GLY A 497 -2.08 -8.20 32.26
CA GLY A 497 -1.57 -6.93 32.80
C GLY A 497 -0.25 -6.51 32.17
N LEU A 498 0.69 -7.45 32.01
CA LEU A 498 1.97 -7.21 31.35
C LEU A 498 1.79 -6.78 29.89
N LYS A 499 0.90 -7.45 29.14
CA LYS A 499 0.57 -7.08 27.76
C LYS A 499 0.03 -5.65 27.68
N PHE A 500 -0.92 -5.30 28.54
CA PHE A 500 -1.51 -3.95 28.55
C PHE A 500 -0.48 -2.86 28.89
N CYS A 501 0.38 -3.11 29.87
CA CYS A 501 1.46 -2.19 30.23
C CYS A 501 2.46 -1.98 29.07
N ILE A 502 2.88 -3.07 28.40
CA ILE A 502 3.79 -2.99 27.25
C ILE A 502 3.13 -2.23 26.09
N LEU A 503 1.85 -2.50 25.80
CA LEU A 503 1.10 -1.78 24.77
C LEU A 503 1.08 -0.27 25.05
N LEU A 504 0.79 0.12 26.28
CA LEU A 504 0.73 1.53 26.69
C LEU A 504 2.11 2.21 26.59
N LEU A 505 3.16 1.57 27.10
CA LEU A 505 4.53 2.10 27.06
C LEU A 505 5.11 2.17 25.64
N ALA A 506 4.79 1.19 24.79
CA ALA A 506 5.18 1.16 23.39
C ALA A 506 4.50 2.28 22.59
N GLN A 507 3.18 2.46 22.75
CA GLN A 507 2.42 3.49 22.03
C GLN A 507 2.74 4.91 22.52
N MET A 508 3.10 5.08 23.80
CA MET A 508 3.63 6.35 24.32
C MET A 508 5.07 6.66 23.85
N ALA A 509 5.69 5.76 23.09
CA ALA A 509 7.07 5.87 22.59
C ALA A 509 8.15 5.96 23.70
N LEU A 510 7.88 5.38 24.87
CA LEU A 510 8.86 5.21 25.96
C LEU A 510 9.79 4.01 25.69
N ILE A 511 9.30 2.99 24.98
CA ILE A 511 10.07 1.79 24.60
C ILE A 511 10.27 1.77 23.09
N ASN A 512 11.50 2.02 22.64
CA ASN A 512 11.86 2.07 21.21
C ASN A 512 12.62 0.83 20.70
N ASN A 513 12.84 -0.18 21.54
CA ASN A 513 13.61 -1.36 21.16
C ASN A 513 12.77 -2.31 20.27
N ARG A 514 13.10 -2.35 18.97
CA ARG A 514 12.38 -3.15 17.96
C ARG A 514 12.41 -4.65 18.23
N LEU A 515 13.53 -5.17 18.74
CA LEU A 515 13.67 -6.60 19.01
C LEU A 515 12.73 -7.04 20.13
N LEU A 516 12.65 -6.24 21.21
CA LEU A 516 11.73 -6.48 22.32
C LEU A 516 10.27 -6.45 21.84
N LEU A 517 9.88 -5.41 21.10
CA LEU A 517 8.50 -5.27 20.59
C LEU A 517 8.10 -6.43 19.68
N GLN A 518 9.01 -6.91 18.83
CA GLN A 518 8.75 -8.04 17.92
C GLN A 518 8.59 -9.37 18.67
N ILE A 519 9.42 -9.63 19.69
CA ILE A 519 9.31 -10.83 20.53
C ILE A 519 7.98 -10.81 21.31
N GLN A 520 7.61 -9.68 21.90
CA GLN A 520 6.37 -9.54 22.67
C GLN A 520 5.14 -9.73 21.79
N CYS A 521 5.13 -9.16 20.58
CA CYS A 521 4.02 -9.25 19.63
C CYS A 521 3.73 -10.70 19.20
N LEU A 522 4.76 -11.54 19.06
CA LEU A 522 4.59 -12.94 18.68
C LEU A 522 4.25 -13.87 19.86
N SER A 523 4.79 -13.58 21.05
CA SER A 523 4.73 -14.51 22.19
C SER A 523 3.55 -14.29 23.12
N LEU A 524 3.26 -13.05 23.53
CA LEU A 524 2.24 -12.79 24.58
C LEU A 524 0.84 -13.20 24.15
N ASP A 525 0.47 -12.91 22.90
CA ASP A 525 -0.86 -13.23 22.37
C ASP A 525 -1.09 -14.73 22.27
N PHE A 526 -0.05 -15.45 21.87
CA PHE A 526 -0.06 -16.90 21.80
C PHE A 526 -0.20 -17.50 23.20
N ILE A 527 0.62 -17.06 24.17
CA ILE A 527 0.60 -17.59 25.54
C ILE A 527 -0.73 -17.26 26.21
N LEU A 528 -1.24 -16.02 26.09
CA LEU A 528 -2.52 -15.63 26.67
C LEU A 528 -3.66 -16.51 26.12
N ARG A 529 -3.69 -16.75 24.81
CA ARG A 529 -4.70 -17.61 24.18
C ARG A 529 -4.56 -19.07 24.58
N ALA A 530 -3.33 -19.58 24.69
CA ALA A 530 -3.07 -20.93 25.18
C ALA A 530 -3.57 -21.11 26.61
N CYS A 531 -3.30 -20.17 27.50
CA CYS A 531 -3.72 -20.24 28.90
C CYS A 531 -5.25 -20.20 29.05
N LEU A 532 -5.95 -19.36 28.28
CA LEU A 532 -7.42 -19.33 28.26
C LEU A 532 -8.03 -20.65 27.76
N ASN A 533 -7.44 -21.24 26.72
CA ASN A 533 -7.90 -22.53 26.21
C ASN A 533 -7.65 -23.66 27.22
N ILE A 534 -6.47 -23.69 27.86
CA ILE A 534 -6.15 -24.69 28.89
C ILE A 534 -7.15 -24.58 30.04
N ASP A 535 -7.48 -23.37 30.49
CA ASP A 535 -8.46 -23.17 31.56
C ASP A 535 -9.87 -23.69 31.17
N GLN A 536 -10.30 -23.45 29.93
CA GLN A 536 -11.57 -24.00 29.42
C GLN A 536 -11.56 -25.54 29.41
N TRP A 537 -10.47 -26.17 28.99
CA TRP A 537 -10.33 -27.63 29.00
C TRP A 537 -10.30 -28.19 30.42
N LEU A 538 -9.60 -27.54 31.36
CA LEU A 538 -9.58 -27.95 32.76
C LEU A 538 -10.98 -27.90 33.38
N ASN A 539 -11.72 -26.82 33.13
CA ASN A 539 -13.11 -26.69 33.56
C ASN A 539 -14.02 -27.76 32.91
N ALA A 540 -13.82 -28.08 31.63
CA ALA A 540 -14.53 -29.17 30.97
C ALA A 540 -14.24 -30.53 31.63
N CYS A 541 -12.97 -30.84 31.92
CA CYS A 541 -12.57 -32.07 32.62
C CYS A 541 -13.25 -32.17 34.01
N VAL A 542 -13.31 -31.07 34.77
CA VAL A 542 -14.03 -31.02 36.05
C VAL A 542 -15.51 -31.37 35.87
N THR A 543 -16.18 -30.82 34.85
CA THR A 543 -17.59 -31.14 34.58
C THR A 543 -17.78 -32.60 34.18
N MET A 544 -16.90 -33.16 33.34
CA MET A 544 -16.96 -34.56 32.93
C MET A 544 -16.81 -35.51 34.12
N GLU A 545 -15.84 -35.28 35.00
CA GLU A 545 -15.68 -36.11 36.20
C GLU A 545 -16.89 -36.02 37.14
N ARG A 546 -17.46 -34.84 37.32
CA ARG A 546 -18.68 -34.65 38.12
C ARG A 546 -19.88 -35.39 37.52
N VAL A 547 -20.01 -35.42 36.20
CA VAL A 547 -21.06 -36.20 35.53
C VAL A 547 -20.83 -37.70 35.71
N ILE A 548 -19.59 -38.18 35.53
CA ILE A 548 -19.24 -39.60 35.69
C ILE A 548 -19.50 -40.09 37.12
N THR A 549 -19.17 -39.28 38.14
CA THR A 549 -19.43 -39.61 39.55
C THR A 549 -20.92 -39.69 39.86
N ILE A 550 -21.76 -38.79 39.32
CA ILE A 550 -23.22 -38.87 39.45
C ILE A 550 -23.77 -40.15 38.80
N ILE A 551 -23.34 -40.46 37.58
CA ILE A 551 -23.78 -41.68 36.86
C ILE A 551 -23.40 -42.93 37.66
N LYS A 552 -22.15 -43.03 38.12
CA LYS A 552 -21.70 -44.17 38.94
C LYS A 552 -22.44 -44.27 40.27
N ALA A 553 -22.74 -43.14 40.94
CA ALA A 553 -23.50 -43.12 42.19
C ALA A 553 -24.94 -43.64 42.05
N THR A 554 -25.56 -43.50 40.87
CA THR A 554 -26.89 -44.07 40.60
C THR A 554 -26.89 -45.59 40.38
N HIS A 555 -25.72 -46.20 40.10
CA HIS A 555 -25.55 -47.64 39.90
C HIS A 555 -25.12 -48.42 41.15
N PHE A 556 -24.87 -47.77 42.30
CA PHE A 556 -24.50 -48.45 43.56
C PHE A 556 -25.70 -48.64 44.51
N PRO A 557 -25.98 -49.87 44.98
CA PRO A 557 -27.10 -50.14 45.90
C PRO A 557 -26.83 -49.56 47.31
N LYS A 558 -27.89 -49.03 47.94
CA LYS A 558 -27.93 -48.26 49.21
C LYS A 558 -27.30 -48.92 50.47
N ALA A 559 -26.76 -50.14 50.41
CA ALA A 559 -26.37 -50.93 51.59
C ALA A 559 -24.93 -50.74 52.11
N LYS A 560 -24.06 -49.97 51.44
CA LYS A 560 -22.69 -49.64 51.92
C LYS A 560 -22.50 -48.13 52.19
N ARG A 561 -23.46 -47.50 52.88
CA ARG A 561 -23.41 -46.08 53.27
C ARG A 561 -22.93 -45.80 54.71
N ARG A 562 -22.45 -46.81 55.44
CA ARG A 562 -21.81 -46.62 56.74
C ARG A 562 -20.39 -47.19 56.66
N GLN A 563 -19.41 -46.32 56.89
CA GLN A 563 -17.96 -46.53 56.76
C GLN A 563 -17.39 -46.30 55.35
N THR A 564 -17.36 -45.03 54.95
CA THR A 564 -16.12 -44.29 54.59
C THR A 564 -16.39 -42.82 54.79
#